data_AF-A0A967UFV9-F1
#
_entry.id   AF-A0A967UFV9-F1
#
_cell.length_a   1.000
_cell.length_b   1.000
_cell.length_c   1.000
_cell.angle_alpha   90.00
_cell.angle_beta   90.00
_cell.angle_gamma   90.00
#
_symmetry.space_group_name_H-M   'P 1'
#
loop_
_entity.id
_entity.type
_entity.pdbx_description
1 polymer ?
#
loop_
_entity_poly.entity_id
_entity_poly.type
_entity_poly.pdbx_seq_one_letter_code
_entity_poly.pdbx_strand_id
1 'polypeptide(L)' 'SEARPRSKTSLPPLHKVLLHNDDYTSMEFVVAILETVFHKTPAEANRIMLSVHVQGVGVAGVYPFEVAE' A
#
# COMPACT_ATOMS: atom_id res chain seq x y z
N SER A 1 -21.11 -12.55 41.02
CA SER A 1 -19.90 -12.62 40.18
C SER A 1 -20.32 -12.96 38.78
N GLU A 2 -20.18 -12.04 37.83
CA GLU A 2 -20.06 -12.39 36.41
C GLU A 2 -19.56 -11.16 35.65
N ALA A 3 -18.24 -11.07 35.53
CA ALA A 3 -17.63 -10.16 34.58
C ALA A 3 -17.86 -10.74 33.19
N ARG A 4 -18.76 -10.14 32.41
CA ARG A 4 -18.90 -10.46 30.98
C ARG A 4 -17.51 -10.33 30.32
N PRO A 5 -17.04 -11.31 29.55
CA PRO A 5 -15.79 -11.16 28.84
C PRO A 5 -15.94 -9.98 27.88
N ARG A 6 -15.14 -8.92 28.07
CA ARG A 6 -14.92 -7.92 27.03
C ARG A 6 -14.35 -8.69 25.84
N SER A 7 -15.17 -8.96 24.84
CA SER A 7 -14.68 -9.40 23.54
C SER A 7 -13.69 -8.34 23.09
N LYS A 8 -12.40 -8.66 23.10
CA LYS A 8 -11.41 -7.82 22.44
C LYS A 8 -11.78 -7.87 20.96
N THR A 9 -12.44 -6.84 20.46
CA THR A 9 -12.51 -6.60 19.01
C THR A 9 -11.07 -6.45 18.56
N SER A 10 -10.51 -7.48 17.94
CA SER A 10 -9.19 -7.37 17.32
C SER A 10 -9.31 -6.32 16.22
N LEU A 11 -8.33 -5.42 16.15
CA LEU A 11 -8.24 -4.48 15.03
C LEU A 11 -8.23 -5.27 13.71
N PRO A 12 -8.81 -4.73 12.63
CA PRO A 12 -8.80 -5.38 11.33
C PRO A 12 -7.36 -5.73 10.92
N PRO A 13 -7.11 -6.91 10.32
CA PRO A 13 -5.79 -7.24 9.79
C PRO A 13 -5.41 -6.21 8.72
N LEU A 14 -4.17 -5.73 8.79
CA LEU A 14 -3.61 -4.81 7.81
C LEU A 14 -2.86 -5.60 6.73
N HIS A 15 -3.10 -5.23 5.48
CA HIS A 15 -2.55 -5.84 4.28
C HIS A 15 -1.67 -4.85 3.53
N LYS A 16 -0.53 -5.33 3.02
CA LYS A 16 0.35 -4.54 2.17
C LYS A 16 -0.16 -4.63 0.73
N VAL A 17 -0.34 -3.48 0.09
CA VAL A 17 -0.54 -3.40 -1.36
C VAL A 17 0.83 -3.29 -2.02
N LEU A 18 1.16 -4.26 -2.86
CA LEU A 18 2.46 -4.36 -3.53
C LEU A 18 2.33 -3.89 -4.98
N LEU A 19 3.30 -3.09 -5.43
CA LEU A 19 3.52 -2.79 -6.84
C LEU A 19 4.66 -3.65 -7.34
N HIS A 20 4.42 -4.40 -8.41
CA HIS A 20 5.43 -5.18 -9.12
C HIS A 20 5.93 -4.39 -10.33
N ASN A 21 7.22 -4.50 -10.62
CA ASN A 21 7.80 -3.91 -11.83
C ASN A 21 7.40 -4.72 -13.08
N ASP A 22 7.33 -4.03 -14.20
CA ASP A 22 7.17 -4.60 -15.54
C ASP A 22 7.90 -3.73 -16.58
N ASP A 23 8.03 -4.20 -17.82
CA ASP A 23 8.81 -3.54 -18.88
C ASP A 23 7.99 -2.59 -19.78
N TYR A 24 6.70 -2.40 -19.50
CA TYR A 24 5.75 -1.67 -20.36
C TYR A 24 5.20 -0.41 -19.71
N THR A 25 4.99 -0.42 -18.40
CA THR A 25 4.40 0.70 -17.67
C THR A 25 5.42 1.84 -17.50
N SER A 26 5.06 3.07 -17.88
CA SER A 26 5.96 4.22 -17.73
C SER A 26 6.13 4.64 -16.27
N MET A 27 7.32 5.16 -15.92
CA MET A 27 7.60 5.69 -14.58
C MET A 27 6.64 6.81 -14.18
N GLU A 28 6.30 7.70 -15.12
CA GLU A 28 5.34 8.79 -14.90
C GLU A 28 3.95 8.27 -14.54
N PHE A 29 3.49 7.21 -15.20
CA PHE A 29 2.20 6.59 -14.89
C PHE A 29 2.20 6.00 -13.48
N VAL A 30 3.28 5.32 -13.08
CA VAL A 30 3.41 4.78 -11.71
C VAL A 30 3.39 5.89 -10.67
N VAL A 31 4.10 7.01 -10.90
CA VAL A 31 4.07 8.18 -10.01
C VAL A 31 2.66 8.76 -9.91
N ALA A 32 1.96 8.94 -11.03
CA ALA A 32 0.60 9.46 -11.04
C ALA A 32 -0.37 8.56 -10.25
N ILE A 33 -0.24 7.23 -10.35
CA ILE A 33 -1.04 6.29 -9.54
C ILE A 33 -0.71 6.41 -8.05
N LEU A 34 0.57 6.50 -7.70
CA LEU A 34 0.99 6.67 -6.31
C LEU A 34 0.46 7.98 -5.69
N GLU A 35 0.41 9.06 -6.46
CA GLU A 35 -0.12 10.35 -6.00
C GLU A 35 -1.66 10.37 -5.94
N THR A 36 -2.34 9.85 -6.95
CA THR A 36 -3.81 10.01 -7.07
C THR A 36 -4.61 8.93 -6.35
N VAL A 37 -4.13 7.69 -6.32
CA VAL A 37 -4.82 6.55 -5.71
C VAL A 37 -4.30 6.27 -4.30
N PHE A 38 -2.98 6.28 -4.13
CA PHE A 38 -2.33 5.98 -2.85
C PHE A 38 -2.03 7.23 -2.01
N HIS A 39 -2.36 8.41 -2.54
CA HIS A 39 -2.21 9.71 -1.88
C HIS A 39 -0.80 9.97 -1.34
N LYS A 40 0.23 9.49 -2.06
CA LYS A 40 1.62 9.77 -1.74
C LYS A 40 1.97 11.19 -2.11
N THR A 41 2.86 11.79 -1.32
CA THR A 41 3.51 13.03 -1.74
C THR A 41 4.39 12.78 -2.96
N PRO A 42 4.68 13.79 -3.79
CA PRO A 42 5.54 13.60 -4.96
C PRO A 42 6.91 13.02 -4.63
N ALA A 43 7.49 13.39 -3.48
CA ALA A 43 8.77 12.83 -3.03
C ALA A 43 8.67 11.34 -2.68
N GLU A 44 7.59 10.93 -2.00
CA GLU A 44 7.35 9.52 -1.67
C GLU A 44 7.02 8.69 -2.91
N ALA A 45 6.20 9.22 -3.82
CA ALA A 45 5.82 8.57 -5.06
C ALA A 45 7.06 8.27 -5.92
N ASN A 46 7.93 9.25 -6.12
CA ASN A 46 9.19 9.06 -6.84
C ASN A 46 10.10 8.03 -6.16
N ARG A 47 10.21 8.07 -4.83
CA ARG A 47 11.02 7.10 -4.08
C ARG A 47 10.49 5.67 -4.23
N ILE A 48 9.18 5.48 -4.10
CA ILE A 48 8.54 4.16 -4.22
C ILE A 48 8.69 3.66 -5.66
N MET A 49 8.40 4.50 -6.66
CA MET A 49 8.56 4.15 -8.07
C MET A 49 9.98 3.68 -8.38
N LEU A 50 11.00 4.43 -7.97
CA LEU A 50 12.41 4.03 -8.17
C LEU A 50 12.74 2.71 -7.46
N SER A 51 12.20 2.50 -6.27
CA SER A 51 12.38 1.25 -5.52
C SER A 51 11.78 0.06 -6.28
N VAL A 52 10.56 0.20 -6.81
CA VAL A 52 9.89 -0.83 -7.62
C VAL A 52 10.72 -1.13 -8.86
N HIS A 53 11.16 -0.10 -9.58
CA HIS A 53 11.94 -0.26 -10.80
C HIS A 53 13.26 -1.03 -10.57
N VAL A 54 13.99 -0.71 -9.50
CA VAL A 54 15.29 -1.32 -9.21
C VAL A 54 15.16 -2.70 -8.56
N GLN A 55 14.16 -2.89 -7.70
CA GLN A 55 14.05 -4.09 -6.85
C GLN A 55 12.99 -5.09 -7.35
N GLY A 56 12.23 -4.74 -8.38
CA GLY A 56 11.16 -5.56 -8.95
C GLY A 56 9.85 -5.51 -8.18
N VAL A 57 9.84 -5.00 -6.94
CA VAL A 57 8.63 -4.87 -6.11
C VAL A 57 8.79 -3.75 -5.06
N GLY A 58 7.68 -3.12 -4.69
CA GLY A 58 7.64 -2.11 -3.63
C GLY A 58 6.26 -2.02 -2.96
N VAL A 59 6.21 -1.44 -1.76
CA VAL A 59 4.95 -1.28 -1.01
C VAL A 59 4.34 0.08 -1.36
N ALA A 60 3.16 0.07 -1.97
CA ALA A 60 2.39 1.29 -2.25
C ALA A 60 1.68 1.80 -1.00
N GLY A 61 1.17 0.89 -0.16
CA GLY A 61 0.52 1.26 1.10
C GLY A 61 0.14 0.07 1.96
N VAL A 62 -0.42 0.36 3.13
CA VAL A 62 -0.86 -0.62 4.12
C VAL A 62 -2.27 -0.25 4.55
N TYR A 63 -3.23 -1.14 4.31
CA TYR A 63 -4.66 -0.87 4.46
C TYR A 63 -5.39 -2.07 5.07
N PRO A 64 -6.58 -1.90 5.67
CA PRO A 64 -7.47 -3.02 5.96
C PRO A 64 -7.78 -3.83 4.69
N PHE A 65 -8.08 -5.12 4.83
CA PHE A 65 -8.36 -6.00 3.69
C PHE A 65 -9.42 -5.44 2.72
N GLU A 66 -10.52 -4.91 3.26
CA GLU A 66 -11.64 -4.35 2.49
C GLU A 66 -11.27 -3.16 1.59
N VAL A 67 -10.15 -2.48 1.89
CA VAL A 67 -9.62 -1.36 1.09
C VAL A 67 -8.50 -1.84 0.15
N ALA A 68 -7.87 -2.97 0.46
CA ALA A 68 -6.72 -3.49 -0.27
C ALA A 68 -7.09 -4.44 -1.43
N GLU A 69 -8.30 -5.00 -1.44
CA GLU A 69 -8.84 -5.89 -2.50
C GLU A 69 -9.28 -5.15 -3.77
#